data_AF-A0A366H7K9-F1
#
_entry.id   AF-A0A366H7K9-F1
#
_cell.length_a   1.000
_cell.length_b   1.000
_cell.length_c   1.000
_cell.angle_alpha   90.00
_cell.angle_beta   90.00
_cell.angle_gamma   90.00
#
_symmetry.space_group_name_H-M   'P 1'
#
loop_
_entity.id
_entity.type
_entity.pdbx_description
1 polymer ?
#
loop_
_entity_poly.entity_id
_entity_poly.type
_entity_poly.pdbx_seq_one_letter_code
_entity_poly.pdbx_strand_id
1 'polypeptide(L)' 'MNARRLSFAELHQEVLEALRSQNPNWVQPDGASPIYDNYEARLTELLGLGSPSENGESQVSERNSG' A
#
# COMPACT_ATOMS: atom_id res chain seq x y z
N MET A 1 18.96 7.65 -20.49
CA MET A 1 17.77 6.79 -20.30
C MET A 1 16.56 7.71 -20.26
N ASN A 2 15.63 7.57 -21.19
CA ASN A 2 14.43 8.41 -21.25
C ASN A 2 13.39 7.81 -20.30
N ALA A 3 13.16 8.43 -19.14
CA ALA A 3 12.13 7.98 -18.22
C ALA A 3 10.76 8.22 -18.87
N ARG A 4 10.06 7.12 -19.21
CA ARG A 4 8.70 7.16 -19.73
C ARG A 4 7.78 7.58 -18.59
N ARG A 5 6.96 8.63 -18.76
CA ARG A 5 5.89 8.93 -17.81
C ARG A 5 4.78 7.92 -18.04
N LEU A 6 4.62 7.00 -17.10
CA LEU A 6 3.49 6.07 -17.05
C LEU A 6 2.38 6.69 -16.18
N SER A 7 1.13 6.42 -16.52
CA SER A 7 0.05 6.61 -15.56
C SER A 7 0.25 5.65 -14.39
N PHE A 8 -0.32 5.99 -13.22
CA PHE A 8 -0.22 5.13 -12.03
C PHE A 8 -0.73 3.70 -12.30
N ALA A 9 -1.80 3.56 -13.09
CA ALA A 9 -2.36 2.27 -13.48
C ALA A 9 -1.40 1.46 -14.38
N GLU A 10 -0.74 2.09 -15.35
CA GLU A 10 0.22 1.41 -16.22
C GLU A 10 1.46 0.96 -15.45
N LEU A 11 1.97 1.80 -14.53
CA LEU A 11 3.08 1.44 -13.66
C LEU A 11 2.72 0.24 -12.77
N HIS A 12 1.52 0.24 -12.18
CA HIS A 12 1.05 -0.84 -11.34
C HIS A 12 0.99 -2.17 -12.13
N GLN A 13 0.48 -2.15 -13.36
CA GLN A 13 0.43 -3.34 -14.21
C GLN A 13 1.84 -3.85 -14.58
N GLU A 14 2.76 -2.97 -14.97
CA GLU A 14 4.15 -3.37 -15.25
C GLU A 14 4.83 -4.03 -14.04
N VAL A 15 4.57 -3.51 -12.82
CA VAL A 15 5.14 -4.10 -11.60
C VAL A 15 4.52 -5.48 -11.31
N LEU A 16 3.20 -5.64 -11.49
CA LEU A 16 2.55 -6.95 -11.33
C LEU A 16 3.06 -7.98 -12.34
N GLU A 17 3.21 -7.60 -13.61
CA GLU A 17 3.78 -8.48 -14.64
C GLU A 17 5.23 -8.87 -14.33
N ALA A 18 6.05 -7.91 -13.92
CA ALA A 18 7.44 -8.17 -13.53
C ALA A 18 7.54 -9.09 -12.30
N LEU A 19 6.64 -8.92 -11.33
CA LEU A 19 6.56 -9.79 -10.16
C LEU A 19 6.11 -11.20 -10.53
N ARG A 20 5.11 -11.33 -11.42
CA ARG A 20 4.64 -12.63 -11.92
C ARG A 20 5.76 -13.39 -12.64
N SER A 21 6.56 -12.68 -13.44
CA SER A 21 7.68 -13.29 -14.17
C SER A 21 8.79 -13.78 -13.23
N GLN A 22 9.07 -13.07 -12.14
CA GLN A 22 10.14 -13.42 -11.21
C GLN A 22 9.68 -14.42 -10.14
N ASN A 23 8.44 -14.29 -9.68
CA ASN A 23 7.87 -15.08 -8.59
C ASN A 23 6.42 -15.49 -8.94
N PRO A 24 6.24 -16.48 -9.83
CA PRO A 24 4.92 -16.89 -10.28
C PRO A 24 4.00 -17.39 -9.16
N ASN A 25 4.56 -17.83 -8.03
CA ASN A 25 3.81 -18.29 -6.86
C ASN A 25 3.22 -17.14 -6.02
N TRP A 26 3.63 -15.89 -6.26
CA TRP A 26 3.14 -14.72 -5.52
C TRP A 26 1.91 -14.09 -6.16
N VAL A 27 1.56 -14.50 -7.38
CA VAL A 27 0.44 -13.96 -8.14
C VAL A 27 -0.61 -15.06 -8.29
N GLN A 28 -1.82 -14.77 -7.82
CA GLN A 28 -2.96 -15.65 -7.91
C GLN A 28 -3.46 -15.80 -9.36
N PRO A 29 -4.28 -16.81 -9.67
CA PRO A 29 -4.80 -17.04 -11.02
C PRO A 29 -5.65 -15.88 -11.55
N ASP A 30 -6.26 -15.11 -10.66
CA ASP A 30 -7.04 -13.90 -10.95
C ASP A 30 -6.15 -12.65 -11.20
N GLY A 31 -4.83 -12.78 -11.05
CA GLY A 31 -3.87 -11.70 -11.22
C GLY A 31 -3.61 -10.88 -9.95
N ALA A 32 -4.30 -11.17 -8.84
CA ALA A 32 -4.06 -10.48 -7.57
C ALA A 32 -2.80 -11.03 -6.88
N SER A 33 -2.04 -10.18 -6.21
CA SER A 33 -0.89 -10.60 -5.42
C SER A 33 -1.01 -10.01 -4.01
N PRO A 34 -1.37 -10.81 -2.99
CA PRO A 34 -1.46 -10.34 -1.60
C PRO A 34 -0.12 -9.78 -1.08
N ILE A 35 0.99 -10.27 -1.66
CA ILE A 35 2.33 -9.78 -1.38
C ILE A 35 2.54 -8.39 -1.99
N TYR A 36 2.06 -8.16 -3.21
CA TYR A 36 2.11 -6.85 -3.84
C TYR A 36 1.30 -5.80 -3.07
N ASP A 37 0.09 -6.16 -2.59
CA ASP A 37 -0.73 -5.25 -1.78
C ASP A 37 0.01 -4.80 -0.50
N ASN A 38 0.80 -5.69 0.11
CA ASN A 38 1.66 -5.34 1.25
C ASN A 38 2.77 -4.35 0.86
N TYR A 39 3.41 -4.55 -0.29
CA TYR A 39 4.43 -3.63 -0.81
C TYR A 39 3.84 -2.26 -1.18
N GLU A 40 2.66 -2.22 -1.80
CA GLU A 40 1.92 -0.99 -2.11
C GLU A 40 1.56 -0.23 -0.83
N ALA A 41 1.02 -0.92 0.18
CA ALA A 41 0.68 -0.31 1.47
C ALA A 41 1.91 0.28 2.15
N ARG A 42 3.02 -0.48 2.19
CA ARG A 42 4.28 -0.03 2.79
C ARG A 42 4.93 1.10 2.01
N LEU A 43 4.85 1.08 0.68
CA LEU A 43 5.35 2.17 -0.17
C LEU A 43 4.54 3.45 0.06
N THR A 44 3.22 3.33 0.13
CA THR A 44 2.30 4.42 0.43
C THR A 44 2.58 5.03 1.81
N GLU A 45 2.86 4.19 2.82
CA GLU A 45 3.31 4.63 4.15
C GLU A 45 4.65 5.37 4.08
N LEU A 46 5.65 4.80 3.39
CA LEU A 46 6.99 5.39 3.26
C LEU A 46 6.96 6.75 2.54
N LEU A 47 6.07 6.90 1.56
CA LEU A 47 5.87 8.14 0.83
C LEU A 47 4.99 9.15 1.58
N GLY A 48 4.45 8.80 2.76
CA GLY A 48 3.52 9.65 3.51
C GLY A 48 2.19 9.90 2.79
N LEU A 49 1.86 9.04 1.82
CA LEU A 49 0.60 9.06 1.06
C LEU A 49 -0.48 8.24 1.75
N GLY A 50 -0.09 7.43 2.74
CA GLY A 50 -1.02 6.74 3.63
C GLY A 50 -1.83 7.75 4.40
N SER A 51 -3.14 7.54 4.46
CA SER A 51 -4.03 8.38 5.27
C SER A 51 -3.45 8.54 6.66
N PRO A 52 -3.37 9.77 7.21
CA PRO A 52 -3.05 9.94 8.62
C PRO A 52 -4.13 9.17 9.36
N SER A 53 -3.76 8.02 9.92
CA SER A 53 -4.65 7.24 10.77
C SER A 53 -5.05 8.18 11.91
N GLU A 54 -6.32 8.58 11.94
CA GLU A 54 -6.94 9.29 13.05
C GLU A 54 -6.93 8.38 14.29
N ASN A 55 -5.77 8.27 14.92
CA ASN A 55 -5.56 7.55 16.16
C ASN A 55 -5.14 8.57 17.21
N GLY A 56 -6.10 9.20 17.87
CA GLY A 56 -5.81 10.08 18.99
C GLY A 56 -6.96 10.90 19.54
N GLU A 57 -8.04 10.29 20.02
CA GLU A 57 -8.77 10.84 21.18
C GLU A 57 -9.45 9.73 21.99
N SER A 58 -8.61 8.99 22.72
CA SER A 58 -9.04 8.39 23.99
C SER A 58 -9.01 9.49 25.05
N GLN A 59 -10.14 10.12 25.35
CA GLN A 59 -10.29 10.85 26.61
C GLN A 59 -10.82 9.90 27.67
N VAL A 60 -9.90 9.27 28.39
CA VAL A 60 -10.16 8.70 29.71
C VAL A 60 -9.87 9.78 30.76
N SER A 61 -10.84 9.97 31.66
CA SER A 61 -10.76 10.56 33.01
C SER A 61 -10.91 12.08 33.22
N GLU A 62 -12.11 12.47 33.63
CA GLU A 62 -12.31 13.42 34.74
C GLU A 62 -13.31 12.77 35.71
N ARG A 63 -12.83 11.98 36.69
CA ARG A 63 -12.54 12.37 38.08
C ARG A 63 -13.73 13.03 38.80
N ASN A 64 -14.34 12.25 39.70
CA ASN A 64 -15.26 12.61 40.78
C ASN A 64 -15.05 14.02 41.38
N SER A 65 -16.12 14.82 41.50
CA SER A 65 -16.41 15.63 42.71
C SER A 65 -17.76 16.38 42.59
N GLY A 66 -18.66 16.17 43.56
CA GLY A 66 -19.88 16.96 43.78
C GLY A 66 -21.00 16.19 44.44
#